data_AF-A0A7K4MGM3-F1
#
_entry.id   AF-A0A7K4MGM3-F1
#
_cell.length_a   1.000
_cell.length_b   1.000
_cell.length_c   1.000
_cell.angle_alpha   90.00
_cell.angle_beta   90.00
_cell.angle_gamma   90.00
#
_symmetry.space_group_name_H-M   'P 1'
#
loop_
_entity.id
_entity.type
_entity.pdbx_description
1 polymer ?
#
loop_
_entity_poly.entity_id
_entity_poly.type
_entity_poly.pdbx_seq_one_letter_code
_entity_poly.pdbx_strand_id
1 'polypeptide(L)'
;MTQELKQLVELEEAYKELKDVIKSDRRVIMNSQNKANKKLLDAFRISEKTFTSKSDPAMWDENFKKITMKELYDKESIDDKPVILIAVTRNQYDINDFPKYREYIKNTLNKDTIYYGLWPNIEKNKVEYDVLYTIDSTNNDEIQKHLNLHNEINNGLTQKMALIIDKNGNWEIQNNKNYE
;
A
#
# COMPACT_ATOMS: atom_id res chain seq x y z
N MET A 1 43.24 -28.27 -25.42
CA MET A 1 42.37 -27.66 -24.40
C MET A 1 42.19 -28.70 -23.30
N THR A 2 42.61 -28.41 -22.07
CA THR A 2 42.46 -29.34 -20.93
C THR A 2 40.99 -29.44 -20.53
N GLN A 3 40.62 -30.52 -19.83
CA GLN A 3 39.24 -30.74 -19.36
C GLN A 3 38.75 -29.63 -18.43
N GLU A 4 39.66 -29.05 -17.64
CA GLU A 4 39.42 -27.89 -16.77
C GLU A 4 39.07 -26.61 -17.56
N LEU A 5 39.75 -26.37 -18.69
CA LEU A 5 39.46 -25.23 -19.57
C LEU A 5 38.07 -25.33 -20.20
N LYS A 6 37.59 -26.55 -20.52
CA LYS A 6 36.23 -26.76 -21.04
C LYS A 6 35.17 -26.46 -19.98
N GLN A 7 35.38 -26.94 -18.75
CA GLN A 7 34.47 -26.68 -17.63
C GLN A 7 34.37 -25.20 -17.28
N LEU A 8 35.47 -24.44 -17.37
CA LEU A 8 35.46 -22.99 -17.16
C LEU A 8 34.61 -22.26 -18.21
N VAL A 9 34.73 -22.64 -19.49
CA VAL A 9 33.92 -22.05 -20.57
C VAL A 9 32.43 -22.34 -20.37
N GLU A 10 32.08 -23.58 -20.02
CA GLU A 10 30.70 -23.97 -19.73
C GLU A 10 30.12 -23.18 -18.53
N LEU A 11 30.93 -22.94 -17.50
CA LEU A 11 30.53 -22.14 -16.33
C LEU A 11 30.30 -20.67 -16.69
N GLU A 12 31.16 -20.09 -17.53
CA GLU A 12 31.03 -18.71 -18.00
C GLU A 12 29.77 -18.52 -18.86
N GLU A 13 29.46 -19.48 -19.72
CA GLU A 13 28.23 -19.50 -20.53
C GLU A 13 26.98 -19.59 -19.63
N ALA A 14 26.95 -20.54 -18.69
CA ALA A 14 25.85 -20.67 -17.74
C ALA A 14 25.64 -19.41 -16.88
N TYR A 15 26.74 -18.77 -16.45
CA TYR A 15 26.66 -17.51 -15.69
C TYR A 15 26.10 -16.35 -16.51
N LYS A 16 26.45 -16.29 -17.81
CA LYS A 16 25.91 -15.29 -18.74
C LYS A 16 24.42 -15.50 -18.97
N GLU A 17 23.99 -16.75 -19.20
CA GLU A 17 22.57 -17.10 -19.35
C GLU A 17 21.76 -16.72 -18.10
N LEU A 18 22.28 -17.04 -16.91
CA LEU A 18 21.63 -16.67 -15.65
C LEU A 18 21.46 -15.15 -15.50
N LYS A 19 22.48 -14.36 -15.86
CA LYS A 19 22.40 -12.89 -15.84
C LYS A 19 21.33 -12.36 -16.79
N ASP A 20 21.22 -12.93 -17.98
CA ASP A 20 20.25 -12.51 -18.99
C ASP A 20 18.81 -12.85 -18.55
N VAL A 21 18.61 -14.02 -17.92
CA VAL A 21 17.33 -14.40 -17.28
C VAL A 21 16.94 -13.41 -16.20
N ILE A 22 17.82 -13.13 -15.23
CA ILE A 22 17.56 -12.17 -14.15
C ILE A 22 17.20 -10.78 -14.70
N LYS A 23 17.91 -10.32 -15.74
CA LYS A 23 17.64 -9.03 -16.39
C LYS A 23 16.31 -9.03 -17.13
N SER A 24 15.92 -10.14 -17.75
CA SER A 24 14.62 -10.30 -18.37
C SER A 24 13.50 -10.22 -17.33
N ASP A 25 13.61 -10.99 -16.25
CA ASP A 25 12.63 -11.05 -15.17
C ASP A 25 12.42 -9.67 -14.52
N ARG A 26 13.52 -8.95 -14.23
CA ARG A 26 13.43 -7.57 -13.72
C ARG A 26 12.67 -6.64 -14.66
N ARG A 27 12.90 -6.73 -15.98
CA ARG A 27 12.16 -5.92 -16.96
C ARG A 27 10.68 -6.28 -17.00
N VAL A 28 10.34 -7.56 -16.93
CA VAL A 28 8.96 -8.04 -16.89
C VAL A 28 8.25 -7.52 -15.63
N ILE A 29 8.89 -7.63 -14.47
CA ILE A 29 8.36 -7.13 -13.18
C ILE A 29 8.12 -5.62 -13.26
N MET A 30 9.11 -4.84 -13.71
CA MET A 30 9.00 -3.38 -13.82
C MET A 30 7.89 -2.97 -14.78
N ASN A 31 7.75 -3.63 -15.94
CA ASN A 31 6.66 -3.37 -16.88
C ASN A 31 5.28 -3.71 -16.29
N SER A 32 5.17 -4.81 -15.55
CA SER A 32 3.94 -5.20 -14.86
C SER A 32 3.54 -4.19 -13.78
N GLN A 33 4.50 -3.79 -12.92
CA GLN A 33 4.30 -2.77 -11.90
C GLN A 33 3.89 -1.43 -12.51
N ASN A 34 4.53 -1.01 -13.61
CA ASN A 34 4.16 0.21 -14.33
C ASN A 34 2.72 0.16 -14.86
N LYS A 35 2.29 -1.00 -15.39
CA LYS A 35 0.91 -1.19 -15.87
C LYS A 35 -0.10 -1.18 -14.72
N ALA A 36 0.23 -1.84 -13.61
CA ALA A 36 -0.59 -1.87 -12.39
C ALA A 36 -0.75 -0.46 -11.79
N ASN A 37 0.36 0.25 -11.61
CA ASN A 37 0.38 1.64 -11.16
C ASN A 37 -0.44 2.56 -12.06
N LYS A 38 -0.34 2.39 -13.39
CA LYS A 38 -1.15 3.16 -14.33
C LYS A 38 -2.65 2.93 -14.12
N LYS A 39 -3.09 1.68 -13.96
CA LYS A 39 -4.51 1.36 -13.69
C LYS A 39 -5.01 2.02 -12.41
N LEU A 40 -4.21 1.96 -11.33
CA LEU A 40 -4.56 2.62 -10.07
C LEU A 40 -4.67 4.13 -10.23
N LEU A 41 -3.68 4.76 -10.87
CA LEU A 41 -3.69 6.20 -11.13
C LEU A 41 -4.90 6.63 -11.95
N ASP A 42 -5.28 5.85 -12.97
CA ASP A 42 -6.45 6.12 -13.78
C ASP A 42 -7.74 6.03 -12.92
N ALA A 43 -7.84 5.04 -12.03
CA ALA A 43 -8.98 4.90 -11.11
C ALA A 43 -9.09 6.05 -10.10
N PHE A 44 -7.95 6.51 -9.56
CA PHE A 44 -7.89 7.69 -8.70
C PHE A 44 -8.31 8.94 -9.45
N ARG A 45 -7.71 9.23 -10.60
CA ARG A 45 -8.04 10.41 -11.43
C ARG A 45 -9.49 10.47 -11.85
N ILE A 46 -10.13 9.33 -12.11
CA ILE A 46 -11.57 9.28 -12.39
C ILE A 46 -12.36 9.75 -11.17
N SER A 47 -12.00 9.27 -9.98
CA SER A 47 -12.71 9.60 -8.74
C SER A 47 -12.46 11.03 -8.27
N GLU A 48 -11.23 11.53 -8.43
CA GLU A 48 -10.83 12.90 -8.09
C GLU A 48 -11.68 13.98 -8.76
N LYS A 49 -12.15 13.75 -10.00
CA LYS A 49 -12.98 14.71 -10.74
C LYS A 49 -14.26 15.11 -10.00
N THR A 50 -14.77 14.20 -9.16
CA THR A 50 -15.98 14.40 -8.36
C THR A 50 -15.68 14.58 -6.87
N PHE A 51 -14.40 14.55 -6.50
CA PHE A 51 -13.97 14.57 -5.11
C PHE A 51 -13.84 16.01 -4.62
N THR A 52 -14.35 16.26 -3.43
CA THR A 52 -14.34 17.58 -2.79
C THR A 52 -13.83 17.46 -1.36
N SER A 53 -13.59 18.58 -0.69
CA SER A 53 -13.23 18.59 0.74
C SER A 53 -14.29 17.97 1.66
N LYS A 54 -15.52 17.76 1.16
CA LYS A 54 -16.64 17.12 1.88
C LYS A 54 -16.89 15.67 1.46
N SER A 55 -16.09 15.13 0.55
CA SER A 55 -16.27 13.76 0.07
C SER A 55 -15.83 12.76 1.13
N ASP A 56 -16.61 11.70 1.28
CA ASP A 56 -16.20 10.54 2.06
C ASP A 56 -14.96 9.88 1.44
N PRO A 57 -14.11 9.21 2.25
CA PRO A 57 -13.00 8.43 1.72
C PRO A 57 -13.49 7.37 0.74
N ALA A 58 -12.75 7.21 -0.36
CA ALA A 58 -12.99 6.15 -1.33
C ALA A 58 -11.89 5.09 -1.24
N MET A 59 -12.26 3.82 -1.39
CA MET A 59 -11.37 2.68 -1.17
C MET A 59 -11.29 1.77 -2.39
N TRP A 60 -10.12 1.14 -2.57
CA TRP A 60 -9.84 0.13 -3.57
C TRP A 60 -9.11 -1.06 -2.96
N ASP A 61 -9.40 -2.26 -3.49
CA ASP A 61 -8.67 -3.47 -3.15
C ASP A 61 -7.31 -3.56 -3.85
N GLU A 62 -6.55 -4.63 -3.55
CA GLU A 62 -5.23 -4.91 -4.14
C GLU A 62 -5.25 -5.04 -5.67
N ASN A 63 -6.42 -5.31 -6.26
CA ASN A 63 -6.63 -5.45 -7.69
C ASN A 63 -7.12 -4.15 -8.35
N PHE A 64 -7.12 -3.04 -7.59
CA PHE A 64 -7.58 -1.72 -8.01
C PHE A 64 -9.07 -1.69 -8.37
N LYS A 65 -9.87 -2.57 -7.77
CA LYS A 65 -11.33 -2.50 -7.85
C LYS A 65 -11.85 -1.67 -6.69
N LYS A 66 -12.72 -0.71 -6.99
CA LYS A 66 -13.38 0.11 -5.97
C LYS A 66 -14.20 -0.81 -5.05
N ILE A 67 -14.05 -0.62 -3.75
CA ILE A 67 -14.70 -1.41 -2.71
C ILE A 67 -15.40 -0.46 -1.73
N THR A 68 -16.58 -0.87 -1.25
CA THR A 68 -17.30 -0.16 -0.19
C THR A 68 -16.74 -0.50 1.19
N MET A 69 -16.98 0.35 2.18
CA MET A 69 -16.60 0.06 3.57
C MET A 69 -17.25 -1.23 4.08
N LYS A 70 -18.51 -1.50 3.69
CA LYS A 70 -19.21 -2.74 4.04
C LYS A 70 -18.55 -3.98 3.44
N GLU A 71 -18.19 -3.94 2.16
CA GLU A 71 -17.48 -5.05 1.51
C GLU A 71 -16.08 -5.26 2.12
N LEU A 72 -15.41 -4.18 2.55
CA LEU A 72 -14.14 -4.27 3.26
C LEU A 72 -14.32 -4.95 4.63
N TYR A 73 -15.33 -4.53 5.40
CA TYR A 73 -15.69 -5.20 6.65
C TYR A 73 -15.98 -6.69 6.44
N ASP A 74 -16.82 -7.03 5.46
CA ASP A 74 -17.22 -8.41 5.19
C ASP A 74 -16.04 -9.31 4.80
N LYS A 75 -14.98 -8.72 4.24
CA LYS A 75 -13.77 -9.43 3.84
C LYS A 75 -12.75 -9.59 4.97
N GLU A 76 -12.60 -8.58 5.81
CA GLU A 76 -11.47 -8.47 6.74
C GLU A 76 -11.86 -8.64 8.21
N SER A 77 -13.16 -8.59 8.55
CA SER A 77 -13.60 -8.74 9.94
C SER A 77 -13.31 -10.14 10.48
N ILE A 78 -12.80 -10.19 11.70
CA ILE A 78 -12.55 -11.41 12.47
C ILE A 78 -13.39 -11.33 13.74
N ASP A 79 -14.18 -12.37 14.02
CA ASP A 79 -15.08 -12.46 15.19
C ASP A 79 -16.07 -11.29 15.30
N ASP A 80 -16.63 -10.83 14.18
CA ASP A 80 -17.54 -9.68 14.08
C ASP A 80 -16.96 -8.35 14.62
N LYS A 81 -15.64 -8.25 14.81
CA LYS A 81 -14.99 -7.04 15.30
C LYS A 81 -14.84 -5.99 14.19
N PRO A 82 -14.82 -4.70 14.55
CA PRO A 82 -14.48 -3.62 13.63
C PRO A 82 -13.17 -3.87 12.87
N VAL A 83 -13.12 -3.44 11.62
CA VAL A 83 -11.90 -3.48 10.80
C VAL A 83 -11.15 -2.16 10.95
N ILE A 84 -9.85 -2.25 11.22
CA ILE A 84 -8.98 -1.08 11.39
C ILE A 84 -8.01 -1.00 10.22
N LEU A 85 -8.00 0.12 9.50
CA LEU A 85 -7.04 0.42 8.45
C LEU A 85 -6.05 1.50 8.88
N ILE A 86 -4.78 1.23 8.58
CA ILE A 86 -3.66 2.15 8.81
C ILE A 86 -3.01 2.45 7.47
N ALA A 87 -2.91 3.73 7.12
CA ALA A 87 -2.13 4.18 5.98
C ALA A 87 -0.62 4.15 6.32
N VAL A 88 0.22 3.73 5.36
CA VAL A 88 1.69 3.88 5.47
C VAL A 88 2.20 5.12 4.76
N THR A 89 1.39 5.69 3.87
CA THR A 89 1.60 6.95 3.14
C THR A 89 1.29 8.15 4.03
N ARG A 90 1.96 9.28 3.81
CA ARG A 90 1.62 10.56 4.47
C ARG A 90 1.73 11.69 3.46
N ASN A 91 0.67 12.52 3.33
CA ASN A 91 0.64 13.65 2.40
C ASN A 91 1.10 13.29 0.98
N GLN A 92 0.66 12.14 0.46
CA GLN A 92 1.05 11.66 -0.87
C GLN A 92 0.05 12.14 -1.91
N TYR A 93 0.55 12.75 -2.99
CA TYR A 93 -0.25 13.31 -4.09
C TYR A 93 0.14 12.72 -5.45
N ASP A 94 1.09 11.79 -5.45
CA ASP A 94 1.48 11.00 -6.62
C ASP A 94 1.75 9.56 -6.19
N ILE A 95 1.79 8.66 -7.16
CA ILE A 95 1.89 7.22 -6.91
C ILE A 95 3.31 6.66 -7.14
N ASN A 96 4.31 7.51 -7.38
CA ASN A 96 5.65 7.05 -7.75
C ASN A 96 6.30 6.26 -6.62
N ASP A 97 6.02 6.63 -5.38
CA ASP A 97 6.52 5.96 -4.17
C ASP A 97 5.65 4.78 -3.71
N PHE A 98 4.51 4.51 -4.36
CA PHE A 98 3.64 3.38 -3.98
C PHE A 98 4.36 2.02 -3.99
N PRO A 99 5.24 1.69 -4.96
CA PRO A 99 6.03 0.46 -4.89
C PRO A 99 6.80 0.31 -3.58
N LYS A 100 7.48 1.38 -3.12
CA LYS A 100 8.23 1.40 -1.85
C LYS A 100 7.31 1.08 -0.67
N TYR A 101 6.13 1.70 -0.61
CA TYR A 101 5.15 1.47 0.46
C TYR A 101 4.58 0.05 0.44
N ARG A 102 4.30 -0.50 -0.74
CA ARG A 102 3.83 -1.89 -0.88
C ARG A 102 4.89 -2.90 -0.46
N GLU A 103 6.15 -2.69 -0.84
CA GLU A 103 7.26 -3.54 -0.40
C GLU A 103 7.43 -3.50 1.11
N TYR A 104 7.29 -2.32 1.73
CA TYR A 104 7.34 -2.19 3.18
C TYR A 104 6.20 -2.95 3.89
N ILE A 105 4.96 -2.82 3.42
CA ILE A 105 3.82 -3.58 3.99
C ILE A 105 4.08 -5.09 3.89
N LYS A 106 4.50 -5.57 2.72
CA LYS A 106 4.73 -7.02 2.49
C LYS A 106 5.93 -7.56 3.26
N ASN A 107 7.07 -6.90 3.15
CA ASN A 107 8.34 -7.46 3.61
C ASN A 107 8.68 -7.06 5.05
N THR A 108 8.23 -5.89 5.51
CA THR A 108 8.54 -5.38 6.85
C THR A 108 7.40 -5.62 7.82
N LEU A 109 6.15 -5.33 7.43
CA LEU A 109 4.99 -5.56 8.28
C LEU A 109 4.46 -6.99 8.19
N ASN A 110 4.92 -7.77 7.21
CA ASN A 110 4.46 -9.13 6.93
C ASN A 110 2.93 -9.20 6.75
N LYS A 111 2.40 -8.26 5.96
CA LYS A 111 0.98 -8.17 5.62
C LYS A 111 0.80 -8.40 4.13
N ASP A 112 -0.01 -9.40 3.77
CA ASP A 112 -0.22 -9.80 2.38
C ASP A 112 -1.21 -8.91 1.65
N THR A 113 -2.27 -8.49 2.35
CA THR A 113 -3.34 -7.67 1.78
C THR A 113 -2.99 -6.19 1.82
N ILE A 114 -3.19 -5.52 0.69
CA ILE A 114 -2.99 -4.08 0.54
C ILE A 114 -4.27 -3.44 0.03
N TYR A 115 -4.63 -2.32 0.64
CA TYR A 115 -5.73 -1.46 0.22
C TYR A 115 -5.20 -0.11 -0.27
N TYR A 116 -6.02 0.58 -1.04
CA TYR A 116 -5.72 1.95 -1.47
C TYR A 116 -6.86 2.88 -1.13
N GLY A 117 -6.53 4.09 -0.71
CA GLY A 117 -7.49 5.08 -0.24
C GLY A 117 -7.34 6.40 -0.98
N LEU A 118 -8.43 7.16 -1.02
CA LEU A 118 -8.46 8.50 -1.56
C LEU A 118 -9.18 9.39 -0.56
N TRP A 119 -8.47 10.39 -0.04
CA TRP A 119 -8.88 11.18 1.13
C TRP A 119 -8.90 12.67 0.84
N PRO A 120 -9.87 13.43 1.41
CA PRO A 120 -9.85 14.87 1.29
C PRO A 120 -8.81 15.46 2.24
N ASN A 121 -7.76 16.07 1.70
CA ASN A 121 -6.95 17.00 2.49
C ASN A 121 -7.57 18.39 2.42
N ILE A 122 -8.36 18.68 3.45
CA ILE A 122 -9.05 19.97 3.62
C ILE A 122 -8.05 21.12 3.76
N GLU A 123 -6.97 20.92 4.53
CA GLU A 123 -5.97 21.95 4.83
C GLU A 123 -5.26 22.45 3.56
N LYS A 124 -4.98 21.54 2.62
CA LYS A 124 -4.26 21.85 1.38
C LYS A 124 -5.18 21.97 0.16
N ASN A 125 -6.49 21.79 0.34
CA ASN A 125 -7.48 21.70 -0.74
C ASN A 125 -7.02 20.74 -1.86
N LYS A 126 -6.56 19.55 -1.45
CA LYS A 126 -6.04 18.49 -2.33
C LYS A 126 -6.63 17.14 -1.95
N VAL A 127 -6.43 16.16 -2.82
CA VAL A 127 -6.74 14.76 -2.55
C VAL A 127 -5.45 14.03 -2.20
N GLU A 128 -5.46 13.30 -1.09
CA GLU A 128 -4.37 12.41 -0.72
C GLU A 128 -4.65 10.99 -1.18
N TYR A 129 -3.60 10.33 -1.66
CA TYR A 129 -3.64 8.92 -2.01
C TYR A 129 -2.97 8.12 -0.93
N ASP A 130 -3.65 7.06 -0.50
CA ASP A 130 -3.12 6.18 0.53
C ASP A 130 -2.85 4.77 0.06
N VAL A 131 -1.80 4.18 0.64
CA VAL A 131 -1.56 2.73 0.66
C VAL A 131 -1.79 2.28 2.10
N LEU A 132 -2.70 1.33 2.29
CA LEU A 132 -3.17 0.91 3.62
C LEU A 132 -3.07 -0.60 3.82
N TYR A 133 -3.05 -1.01 5.08
CA TYR A 133 -3.17 -2.40 5.53
C TYR A 133 -4.12 -2.49 6.73
N THR A 134 -4.58 -3.70 7.02
CA THR A 134 -5.46 -4.01 8.15
C THR A 134 -4.68 -4.49 9.37
N ILE A 135 -5.19 -4.18 10.57
CA ILE A 135 -4.71 -4.76 11.84
C ILE A 135 -5.84 -5.51 12.56
N ASP A 136 -5.46 -6.53 13.32
CA ASP A 136 -6.41 -7.49 13.93
C ASP A 136 -6.85 -7.09 15.34
N SER A 137 -6.52 -5.85 15.75
CA SER A 137 -6.73 -5.35 17.10
C SER A 137 -7.49 -4.03 17.08
N THR A 138 -8.58 -3.99 17.84
CA THR A 138 -9.33 -2.76 18.14
C THR A 138 -8.84 -2.10 19.44
N ASN A 139 -7.74 -2.58 20.02
CA ASN A 139 -7.16 -1.97 21.21
C ASN A 139 -6.52 -0.62 20.84
N ASN A 140 -6.92 0.43 21.54
CA ASN A 140 -6.46 1.79 21.28
C ASN A 140 -4.92 1.94 21.30
N ASP A 141 -4.22 1.28 22.22
CA ASP A 141 -2.77 1.41 22.35
C ASP A 141 -2.04 0.71 21.21
N GLU A 142 -2.55 -0.43 20.74
CA GLU A 142 -2.04 -1.09 19.53
C GLU A 142 -2.27 -0.23 18.28
N ILE A 143 -3.43 0.41 18.15
CA ILE A 143 -3.69 1.36 17.05
C ILE A 143 -2.68 2.50 17.07
N GLN A 144 -2.42 3.10 18.24
CA GLN A 144 -1.42 4.17 18.38
C GLN A 144 0.00 3.69 18.04
N LYS A 145 0.37 2.48 18.44
CA LYS A 145 1.66 1.89 18.08
C LYS A 145 1.82 1.78 16.57
N HIS A 146 0.80 1.30 15.85
CA HIS A 146 0.82 1.23 14.39
C HIS A 146 0.87 2.62 13.74
N LEU A 147 0.14 3.62 14.26
CA LEU A 147 0.21 4.99 13.75
C LEU A 147 1.60 5.63 13.90
N ASN A 148 2.36 5.25 14.92
CA ASN A 148 3.71 5.75 15.15
C ASN A 148 4.81 4.93 14.44
N LEU A 149 4.49 3.73 13.96
CA LEU A 149 5.45 2.77 13.38
C LEU A 149 6.08 3.24 12.07
N HIS A 150 5.40 4.11 11.33
CA HIS A 150 5.77 4.47 9.95
C HIS A 150 6.58 5.76 9.84
N ASN A 151 7.15 6.23 10.95
CA ASN A 151 7.94 7.47 10.97
C ASN A 151 9.18 7.37 10.07
N GLU A 152 9.97 6.31 10.16
CA GLU A 152 11.22 6.16 9.40
C GLU A 152 10.98 6.18 7.89
N ILE A 153 9.98 5.45 7.41
CA ILE A 153 9.65 5.41 5.98
C ILE A 153 9.08 6.73 5.45
N ASN A 154 8.59 7.58 6.35
CA ASN A 154 8.01 8.90 6.09
C ASN A 154 8.86 10.07 6.63
N ASN A 155 10.19 9.93 6.70
CA ASN A 155 11.11 11.01 7.09
C ASN A 155 10.88 11.57 8.51
N GLY A 156 10.63 10.68 9.48
CA GLY A 156 10.42 11.02 10.89
C GLY A 156 8.97 11.38 11.25
N LEU A 157 8.05 11.30 10.28
CA LEU A 157 6.69 11.77 10.42
C LEU A 157 5.70 10.63 10.70
N THR A 158 5.00 10.70 11.85
CA THR A 158 3.98 9.72 12.27
C THR A 158 2.69 9.84 11.44
N GLN A 159 1.85 8.81 11.45
CA GLN A 159 0.55 8.86 10.77
C GLN A 159 -0.46 9.69 11.54
N LYS A 160 -1.38 10.35 10.82
CA LYS A 160 -2.40 11.22 11.42
C LYS A 160 -3.50 10.43 12.11
N MET A 161 -3.96 9.34 11.49
CA MET A 161 -5.17 8.66 11.92
C MET A 161 -5.33 7.25 11.38
N ALA A 162 -6.16 6.47 12.05
CA ALA A 162 -6.67 5.18 11.61
C ALA A 162 -8.13 5.31 11.17
N LEU A 163 -8.53 4.53 10.17
CA LEU A 163 -9.93 4.37 9.76
C LEU A 163 -10.50 3.12 10.43
N ILE A 164 -11.62 3.26 11.13
CA ILE A 164 -12.31 2.18 11.83
C ILE A 164 -13.65 1.95 11.12
N ILE A 165 -13.94 0.71 10.74
CA ILE A 165 -15.15 0.33 10.00
C ILE A 165 -15.99 -0.64 10.84
N ASP A 166 -17.25 -0.31 11.07
CA ASP A 166 -18.21 -1.16 11.77
C ASP A 166 -18.88 -2.19 10.84
N LYS A 167 -19.67 -3.09 11.43
CA LYS A 167 -20.38 -4.16 10.71
C LYS A 167 -21.39 -3.70 9.66
N ASN A 168 -21.83 -2.45 9.74
CA ASN A 168 -22.78 -1.86 8.80
C ASN A 168 -22.06 -1.08 7.69
N GLY A 169 -20.72 -1.02 7.73
CA GLY A 169 -19.93 -0.19 6.83
C GLY A 169 -19.93 1.29 7.21
N ASN A 170 -20.43 1.65 8.40
CA ASN A 170 -20.18 2.98 8.93
C ASN A 170 -18.73 3.05 9.36
N TRP A 171 -18.19 4.26 9.39
CA TRP A 171 -16.80 4.45 9.72
C TRP A 171 -16.58 5.65 10.62
N GLU A 172 -15.49 5.58 11.38
CA GLU A 172 -14.98 6.66 12.21
C GLU A 172 -13.47 6.75 12.10
N ILE A 173 -12.92 7.83 12.63
CA ILE A 173 -11.49 8.12 12.60
C ILE A 173 -10.97 8.12 14.02
N GLN A 174 -9.88 7.38 14.26
CA GLN A 174 -9.09 7.53 15.48
C GLN A 174 -7.80 8.31 15.17
N ASN A 175 -7.66 9.48 15.77
CA ASN A 175 -6.47 10.31 15.60
C ASN A 175 -5.27 9.76 16.38
N ASN A 176 -4.06 9.98 15.84
CA ASN A 176 -2.82 9.73 16.55
C ASN A 176 -2.62 10.82 17.61
N LYS A 177 -2.32 10.41 18.84
CA LYS A 177 -2.07 11.29 19.99
C LYS A 177 -0.75 12.06 19.85
N ASN A 178 0.21 11.51 19.11
CA ASN A 178 1.52 12.10 18.87
C ASN A 178 1.56 12.82 17.50
N TYR A 179 0.40 13.19 16.96
CA TYR A 179 0.36 13.95 15.72
C TYR A 179 0.65 15.42 16.02
N GLU A 180 1.84 15.88 15.61
CA GLU A 180 2.23 17.29 15.52
C GLU A 180 1.93 17.86 14.13
#